data_AF-A0A4V3IP06-F1
#
_entry.id   AF-A0A4V3IP06-F1
#
_cell.length_a   1.000
_cell.length_b   1.000
_cell.length_c   1.000
_cell.angle_alpha   90.00
_cell.angle_beta   90.00
_cell.angle_gamma   90.00
#
_symmetry.space_group_name_H-M   'P 1'
#
loop_
_entity.id
_entity.type
_entity.pdbx_description
1 polymer ?
#
loop_
_entity_poly.entity_id
_entity_poly.type
_entity_poly.pdbx_seq_one_letter_code
_entity_poly.pdbx_strand_id
1 'polypeptide(L)' 'MGTMTATYTAKLTDGPLQGKTITTTFLDSGDPRPRIEIPADSGKRYLYARGAGLEFEDSDSPGRPSAVEYHYLEVLLS' A
#
# COMPACT_ATOMS: atom_id res chain seq x y z
N MET A 1 3.24 0.29 26.99
CA MET A 1 2.25 0.69 25.98
C MET A 1 2.77 0.22 24.62
N GLY A 2 2.03 -0.62 23.91
CA GLY A 2 2.43 -1.08 22.58
C GLY A 2 2.10 -0.01 21.55
N THR A 3 3.07 0.39 20.73
CA THR A 3 2.83 1.20 19.53
C THR A 3 2.06 0.36 18.52
N MET A 4 0.74 0.53 18.45
CA MET A 4 -0.03 0.02 17.32
C MET A 4 0.29 0.89 16.11
N THR A 5 1.06 0.36 15.16
CA THR A 5 1.32 1.05 13.89
C THR A 5 0.03 1.09 13.09
N ALA A 6 -0.45 2.30 12.77
CA ALA A 6 -1.65 2.47 11.95
C ALA A 6 -1.45 1.83 10.56
N THR A 7 -2.51 1.25 10.02
CA THR A 7 -2.51 0.60 8.70
C THR A 7 -3.56 1.21 7.78
N TYR A 8 -3.38 1.01 6.48
CA TYR A 8 -4.35 1.34 5.43
C TYR A 8 -4.39 0.24 4.38
N THR A 9 -5.41 0.30 3.54
CA THR A 9 -5.63 -0.60 2.41
C THR A 9 -4.92 -0.08 1.16
N ALA A 10 -3.92 -0.81 0.65
CA ALA A 10 -3.37 -0.55 -0.68
C ALA A 10 -4.22 -1.25 -1.75
N LYS A 11 -4.76 -0.49 -2.70
CA LYS A 11 -5.56 -0.98 -3.84
C LYS A 11 -4.67 -1.08 -5.06
N LEU A 12 -4.47 -2.30 -5.58
CA LEU A 12 -3.60 -2.56 -6.72
C LEU A 12 -4.41 -2.42 -8.01
N THR A 13 -4.22 -1.35 -8.75
CA THR A 13 -5.11 -0.98 -9.88
C THR A 13 -4.69 -1.54 -11.22
N ASP A 14 -3.47 -2.08 -11.33
CA ASP A 14 -2.94 -2.70 -12.54
C ASP A 14 -1.89 -3.78 -12.18
N GLY A 15 -1.20 -4.29 -13.20
CA GLY A 15 -0.14 -5.27 -13.06
C GLY A 15 -0.60 -6.67 -12.64
N PRO A 16 0.34 -7.54 -12.23
CA PRO A 16 0.05 -8.95 -11.95
C PRO A 16 -0.95 -9.20 -10.81
N LEU A 17 -1.16 -8.21 -9.94
CA LEU A 17 -2.06 -8.31 -8.79
C LEU A 17 -3.26 -7.36 -8.90
N GLN A 18 -3.58 -6.90 -10.11
CA GLN A 18 -4.72 -6.01 -10.36
C GLN A 18 -6.00 -6.49 -9.68
N GLY A 19 -6.74 -5.56 -9.08
CA GLY A 19 -8.01 -5.80 -8.39
C GLY A 19 -7.85 -6.40 -6.99
N LYS A 20 -6.63 -6.75 -6.57
CA LYS A 20 -6.37 -7.16 -5.18
C LYS A 20 -6.12 -5.96 -4.30
N THR A 21 -6.35 -6.17 -3.01
CA THR A 21 -5.98 -5.24 -1.95
C THR A 21 -5.04 -5.92 -0.97
N ILE A 22 -4.18 -5.13 -0.33
CA ILE A 22 -3.35 -5.60 0.78
C ILE A 22 -3.36 -4.59 1.93
N THR A 23 -3.16 -5.07 3.15
CA THR A 23 -2.97 -4.22 4.32
C THR A 23 -1.49 -3.85 4.45
N THR A 24 -1.22 -2.56 4.64
CA THR A 24 0.15 -2.07 4.85
C THR A 24 0.17 -0.96 5.90
N THR A 25 1.35 -0.67 6.43
CA THR A 25 1.54 0.36 7.46
C THR A 25 1.88 1.71 6.86
N PHE A 26 1.46 2.79 7.52
CA PHE A 26 1.98 4.12 7.25
C PHE A 26 3.48 4.21 7.58
N LEU A 27 4.14 5.22 7.03
CA LEU A 27 5.43 5.68 7.52
C LEU A 27 5.28 6.27 8.93
N ASP A 28 6.38 6.43 9.66
CA ASP A 28 6.36 7.09 10.97
C ASP A 28 5.84 8.55 10.91
N SER A 29 5.96 9.20 9.75
CA SER A 29 5.35 10.51 9.49
C SER A 29 3.82 10.49 9.45
N GLY A 30 3.21 9.31 9.28
CA GLY A 30 1.79 9.14 9.02
C GLY A 30 1.42 9.16 7.54
N ASP A 31 2.38 9.34 6.63
CA ASP A 31 2.14 9.29 5.19
C ASP A 31 1.99 7.85 4.68
N PRO A 32 1.15 7.61 3.67
CA PRO A 32 1.17 6.34 2.94
C PRO A 32 2.53 6.11 2.28
N ARG A 33 2.93 4.85 2.19
CA ARG A 33 4.24 4.48 1.63
C ARG A 33 4.33 4.93 0.17
N PRO A 34 5.43 5.57 -0.27
CA PRO A 34 5.57 5.96 -1.66
C PRO A 34 5.67 4.75 -2.60
N ARG A 35 6.18 3.62 -2.08
CA ARG A 35 6.30 2.34 -2.79
C ARG A 35 6.07 1.17 -1.84
N ILE A 36 5.57 0.07 -2.38
CA ILE A 36 5.40 -1.21 -1.67
C ILE A 36 6.01 -2.33 -2.51
N GLU A 37 6.73 -3.23 -1.83
CA GLU A 37 7.24 -4.47 -2.42
C GLU A 37 6.37 -5.63 -1.95
N ILE A 38 5.85 -6.40 -2.89
CA ILE A 38 4.98 -7.54 -2.61
C ILE A 38 5.73 -8.81 -3.01
N PRO A 39 6.09 -9.69 -2.05
CA PRO A 39 6.68 -10.99 -2.35
C PRO A 39 5.78 -11.80 -3.28
N ALA A 40 6.39 -12.42 -4.29
CA ALA A 40 5.77 -13.36 -5.19
C ALA A 40 6.57 -14.67 -5.20
N ASP A 41 6.13 -15.63 -6.01
CA ASP A 41 6.79 -16.93 -6.09
C ASP A 41 8.20 -16.86 -6.68
N SER A 42 9.04 -17.83 -6.30
CA SER A 42 10.35 -18.09 -6.92
C SER A 42 11.32 -16.89 -6.88
N GLY A 43 11.42 -16.20 -5.74
CA GLY A 43 12.38 -15.11 -5.53
C GLY A 43 12.01 -13.78 -6.19
N LYS A 44 10.80 -13.68 -6.74
CA LYS A 44 10.29 -12.45 -7.37
C LYS A 44 9.64 -11.54 -6.34
N ARG A 45 9.76 -10.23 -6.55
CA ARG A 45 9.01 -9.21 -5.82
C ARG A 45 8.39 -8.24 -6.80
N TYR A 46 7.09 -7.98 -6.68
CA TYR A 46 6.45 -6.94 -7.47
C TYR A 46 6.57 -5.60 -6.76
N LEU A 47 7.08 -4.60 -7.46
CA LEU A 47 7.18 -3.23 -6.98
C LEU A 47 5.97 -2.44 -7.47
N TYR A 48 5.27 -1.79 -6.56
CA TYR A 48 4.19 -0.86 -6.86
C TYR A 48 4.51 0.53 -6.29
N ALA A 49 4.12 1.58 -7.02
CA ALA A 49 4.21 2.98 -6.59
C ALA A 49 2.84 3.56 -6.29
N ARG A 50 2.81 4.46 -5.31
CA ARG A 50 1.59 5.15 -4.88
C ARG A 50 0.99 5.98 -6.03
N GLY A 51 -0.28 5.74 -6.34
CA GLY A 51 -1.09 6.55 -7.24
C GLY A 51 -1.64 7.80 -6.57
N ALA A 52 -2.59 8.46 -7.25
CA ALA A 52 -3.25 9.66 -6.74
C ALA A 52 -4.56 9.36 -6.00
N GLY A 53 -5.16 8.18 -6.21
CA GLY A 53 -6.39 7.76 -5.55
C GLY A 53 -6.23 7.59 -4.04
N LEU A 54 -7.01 8.36 -3.27
CA LEU A 54 -7.12 8.27 -1.82
C LEU A 54 -8.58 8.13 -1.43
N GLU A 55 -8.87 7.20 -0.53
CA GLU A 55 -10.18 7.02 0.09
C GLU A 55 -10.04 7.28 1.58
N PHE A 56 -11.03 7.94 2.16
CA PHE A 56 -11.09 8.27 3.58
C PHE A 56 -12.36 7.66 4.15
N GLU A 57 -12.25 7.04 5.32
CA GLU A 57 -13.42 6.65 6.09
C GLU A 57 -13.88 7.83 6.97
N ASP A 58 -15.19 7.93 7.19
CA ASP A 58 -15.82 9.04 7.92
C ASP A 58 -15.48 9.06 9.43
N SER A 59 -14.61 8.20 9.95
CA SER A 59 -14.33 8.10 11.40
C SER A 59 -12.93 7.56 11.77
N ASP A 60 -12.53 7.89 13.01
CA ASP A 60 -11.33 7.50 13.81
C ASP A 60 -9.95 8.10 13.51
N SER A 61 -9.67 8.67 12.33
CA SER A 61 -8.38 9.33 12.09
C SER A 61 -8.50 10.50 11.11
N PRO A 62 -8.92 11.69 11.59
CA PRO A 62 -9.05 12.86 10.73
C PRO A 62 -7.70 13.15 10.05
N GLY A 63 -7.69 13.10 8.71
CA GLY A 63 -6.54 13.45 7.88
C GLY A 63 -5.69 12.28 7.37
N ARG A 64 -6.03 11.01 7.67
CA ARG A 64 -5.34 9.85 7.07
C ARG A 64 -6.26 9.05 6.16
N PRO A 65 -5.79 8.62 4.97
CA PRO A 65 -6.58 7.80 4.07
C PRO A 65 -6.74 6.37 4.61
N SER A 66 -7.93 5.80 4.51
CA SER A 66 -8.20 4.39 4.82
C SER A 66 -7.81 3.47 3.66
N ALA A 67 -7.84 3.96 2.42
CA ALA A 67 -7.33 3.25 1.26
C ALA A 67 -6.58 4.16 0.29
N VAL A 68 -5.59 3.58 -0.40
CA VAL A 68 -4.66 4.28 -1.29
C VAL A 68 -4.42 3.45 -2.53
N GLU A 69 -4.45 4.09 -3.69
CA GLU A 69 -4.18 3.49 -4.99
C GLU A 69 -2.68 3.21 -5.20
N TYR A 70 -2.38 2.11 -5.88
CA TYR A 70 -1.01 1.72 -6.26
C TYR A 70 -0.97 1.15 -7.67
N HIS A 71 0.02 1.62 -8.44
CA HIS A 71 0.33 1.17 -9.81
C HIS A 71 1.61 0.35 -9.83
N TYR A 72 1.59 -0.73 -10.60
CA TYR A 72 2.72 -1.60 -10.85
C TYR A 72 3.83 -0.84 -11.57
N LEU A 73 5.05 -1.01 -11.07
CA LEU A 73 6.25 -0.50 -11.71
C LEU A 73 6.99 -1.61 -12.45
N GLU A 74 7.43 -2.62 -11.71
CA GLU A 74 8.32 -3.65 -12.22
C GLU A 74 8.35 -4.89 -11.33
N VAL A 75 9.00 -5.94 -11.81
CA VAL A 75 9.34 -7.13 -11.05
C VAL A 75 10.83 -7.11 -10.71
N LEU A 76 11.14 -7.24 -9.44
CA LEU A 76 12.49 -7.40 -8.92
C LEU A 76 12.80 -8.90 -8.82
N LEU A 77 13.99 -9.30 -9.25
CA LEU A 77 14.50 -10.66 -9.13
C LEU A 77 15.52 -10.70 -7.99
N SER A 78 15.35 -11.62 -7.05
CA SER A 78 16.26 -11.82 -5.91
C SER A 78 17.25 -12.95 -6.17
#